data_AF-A0A5B0LV17-F1
#
_entry.id   AF-A0A5B0LV17-F1
#
_cell.length_a   1.000
_cell.length_b   1.000
_cell.length_c   1.000
_cell.angle_alpha   90.00
_cell.angle_beta   90.00
_cell.angle_gamma   90.00
#
_symmetry.space_group_name_H-M   'P 1'
#
loop_
_entity.id
_entity.type
_entity.pdbx_description
1 polymer ?
#
loop_
_entity_poly.entity_id
_entity_poly.type
_entity_poly.pdbx_seq_one_letter_code
_entity_poly.pdbx_strand_id
1 'polypeptide(L)'
;MSDPKQEQNETNTDTYMVKILSPGDLDLFVKTLAKLTGVLRQKIREFQEMSLGRMEVSTQFEGSVDRIKRVLLPSIPTKLYRLSDLLFDSIYLEKLESPQLQDAIKLVNELGSTIEQISFSIHTFTYGPNPFFSSHDSERGIRRLKRYRCQRVQSKITDLFFGLHGLFLFYVDLLPIRKHQTMTRKEAKRVFRELLNCIHSEERCEDELIQWFDRSQLWIAQEHWREMANGVGRLLDEVVKYSSLHKDIHLQPLREFIPILKLSRLFLNKISKKTSEQSHPVSTMDTHQLLNLIELTLPIPTKLSEFYAEIRTAYGPPHHIGLTELVHLATLFHNPLKILTNHLNYRGANPNSLHNAHATFIHWYADWQSHFSLAVRRFHISYKDIYSGVLV
;
A
#
# COMPACT_ATOMS: atom_id res chain seq x y z
N MET A 1 -46.80 -7.15 -40.50
CA MET A 1 -45.36 -7.41 -40.55
C MET A 1 -44.67 -6.32 -39.75
N SER A 2 -43.94 -6.75 -38.72
CA SER A 2 -43.06 -5.99 -37.83
C SER A 2 -43.73 -4.98 -36.90
N ASP A 3 -44.18 -5.48 -35.74
CA ASP A 3 -44.71 -4.68 -34.63
C ASP A 3 -43.60 -4.50 -33.56
N PRO A 4 -43.22 -3.27 -33.19
CA PRO A 4 -42.14 -2.98 -32.25
C PRO A 4 -42.69 -3.01 -30.82
N LYS A 5 -42.68 -4.18 -30.18
CA LYS A 5 -42.94 -4.34 -28.75
C LYS A 5 -41.96 -5.33 -28.13
N GLN A 6 -40.70 -4.94 -27.99
CA GLN A 6 -39.73 -5.76 -27.24
C GLN A 6 -38.68 -4.96 -26.45
N GLU A 7 -38.92 -3.69 -26.14
CA GLU A 7 -38.00 -2.87 -25.33
C GLU A 7 -38.64 -2.07 -24.18
N GLN A 8 -39.91 -2.32 -23.85
CA GLN A 8 -40.56 -1.68 -22.71
C GLN A 8 -41.23 -2.74 -21.84
N ASN A 9 -40.51 -3.24 -20.84
CA ASN A 9 -41.06 -3.74 -19.56
C ASN A 9 -39.94 -4.18 -18.58
N GLU A 10 -38.98 -3.29 -18.30
CA GLU A 10 -38.17 -3.38 -17.06
C GLU A 10 -38.17 -2.03 -16.32
N THR A 11 -39.36 -1.48 -16.11
CA THR A 11 -39.61 -0.43 -15.11
C THR A 11 -40.31 -1.04 -13.91
N ASN A 12 -39.73 -2.09 -13.31
CA ASN A 12 -40.14 -2.51 -11.98
C ASN A 12 -39.31 -1.72 -10.96
N THR A 13 -39.87 -0.61 -10.51
CA THR A 13 -39.63 0.03 -9.20
C THR A 13 -40.09 -0.88 -8.05
N ASP A 14 -39.68 -2.16 -8.08
CA ASP A 14 -39.96 -3.09 -6.99
C ASP A 14 -39.00 -2.78 -5.85
N THR A 15 -39.56 -2.15 -4.83
CA THR A 15 -38.87 -1.85 -3.58
C THR A 15 -38.60 -3.17 -2.86
N TYR A 16 -37.33 -3.45 -2.58
CA TYR A 16 -36.91 -4.71 -1.96
C TYR A 16 -37.29 -4.73 -0.48
N MET A 17 -38.13 -5.68 -0.08
CA MET A 17 -38.42 -6.01 1.32
C MET A 17 -38.10 -7.50 1.52
N VAL A 18 -36.89 -7.81 2.01
CA VAL A 18 -36.58 -9.17 2.44
C VAL A 18 -37.51 -9.53 3.59
N LYS A 19 -38.28 -10.61 3.45
CA LYS A 19 -38.97 -11.21 4.59
C LYS A 19 -37.92 -11.90 5.44
N ILE A 20 -37.47 -11.18 6.46
CA ILE A 20 -36.59 -11.73 7.49
C ILE A 20 -37.43 -12.67 8.36
N LEU A 21 -37.25 -13.98 8.21
CA LEU A 21 -37.97 -14.97 9.01
C LEU A 21 -37.44 -15.06 10.44
N SER A 22 -36.17 -14.68 10.67
CA SER A 22 -35.54 -14.66 11.99
C SER A 22 -34.74 -13.38 12.21
N PRO A 23 -35.38 -12.31 12.71
CA PRO A 23 -34.70 -11.04 13.01
C PRO A 23 -33.57 -11.19 14.05
N GLY A 24 -33.70 -12.15 14.98
CA GLY A 24 -32.70 -12.42 16.01
C GLY A 24 -31.40 -13.00 15.44
N ASP A 25 -31.50 -13.94 14.49
CA ASP A 25 -30.31 -14.53 13.85
C ASP A 25 -29.62 -13.52 12.93
N LEU A 26 -30.38 -12.66 12.25
CA LEU A 26 -29.80 -11.58 11.45
C LEU A 26 -29.04 -10.58 12.32
N ASP A 27 -29.62 -10.16 13.45
CA ASP A 27 -28.94 -9.28 14.42
C ASP A 27 -27.67 -9.94 14.97
N LEU A 28 -27.71 -11.24 15.27
CA LEU A 28 -26.55 -12.00 15.71
C LEU A 28 -25.46 -12.08 14.63
N PHE A 29 -25.83 -12.31 13.38
CA PHE A 29 -24.91 -12.31 12.23
C PHE A 29 -24.24 -10.95 12.08
N VAL A 30 -25.01 -9.87 12.10
CA VAL A 30 -24.50 -8.49 12.00
C VAL A 30 -23.55 -8.17 13.14
N LYS A 31 -23.88 -8.55 14.37
CA LYS A 31 -22.99 -8.39 15.53
C LYS A 31 -21.68 -9.17 15.35
N THR A 32 -21.76 -10.38 14.80
CA THR A 32 -20.58 -11.23 14.56
C THR A 32 -19.68 -10.62 13.48
N LEU A 33 -20.27 -10.12 12.40
CA LEU A 33 -19.54 -9.45 11.32
C LEU A 33 -18.90 -8.15 11.82
N ALA A 34 -19.64 -7.33 12.57
CA ALA A 34 -19.11 -6.11 13.18
C ALA A 34 -17.95 -6.38 14.15
N LYS A 35 -18.02 -7.46 14.92
CA LYS A 35 -16.91 -7.91 15.77
C LYS A 35 -15.68 -8.25 14.92
N LEU A 36 -15.84 -9.01 13.84
CA LEU A 36 -14.73 -9.36 12.93
C LEU A 36 -14.09 -8.11 12.30
N THR A 37 -14.91 -7.19 11.78
CA THR A 37 -14.43 -5.90 11.25
C THR A 37 -13.68 -5.10 12.31
N GLY A 38 -14.14 -5.12 13.56
CA GLY A 38 -13.45 -4.52 14.70
C GLY A 38 -12.09 -5.15 14.97
N VAL A 39 -12.00 -6.49 14.96
CA VAL A 39 -10.73 -7.23 15.11
C VAL A 39 -9.76 -6.86 13.99
N LEU A 40 -10.19 -6.89 12.72
CA LEU A 40 -9.33 -6.52 11.59
C LEU A 40 -8.79 -5.09 11.73
N ARG A 41 -9.66 -4.13 12.06
CA ARG A 41 -9.24 -2.74 12.27
C ARG A 41 -8.22 -2.62 13.41
N GLN A 42 -8.39 -3.38 14.48
CA GLN A 42 -7.44 -3.41 15.58
C GLN A 42 -6.10 -4.00 15.15
N LYS A 43 -6.09 -5.14 14.46
CA LYS A 43 -4.87 -5.79 13.94
C LYS A 43 -4.12 -4.93 12.94
N ILE A 44 -4.84 -4.26 12.04
CA ILE A 44 -4.26 -3.29 11.11
C ILE A 44 -3.49 -2.21 11.87
N ARG A 45 -4.10 -1.59 12.89
CA ARG A 45 -3.45 -0.54 13.70
C ARG A 45 -2.24 -1.09 14.45
N GLU A 46 -2.40 -2.23 15.11
CA GLU A 46 -1.30 -2.93 15.81
C GLU A 46 -0.10 -3.15 14.89
N PHE A 47 -0.33 -3.61 13.65
CA PHE A 47 0.76 -3.86 12.70
C PHE A 47 1.37 -2.58 12.12
N GLN A 48 0.59 -1.52 11.94
CA GLN A 48 1.13 -0.23 11.51
C GLN A 48 2.01 0.42 12.59
N GLU A 49 1.65 0.24 13.86
CA GLU A 49 2.41 0.77 15.01
C GLU A 49 3.62 -0.11 15.38
N MET A 50 3.62 -1.38 14.99
CA MET A 50 4.69 -2.34 15.28
C MET A 50 5.98 -1.99 14.54
N SER A 51 6.87 -1.28 15.23
CA SER A 51 8.22 -0.97 14.72
C SER A 51 9.16 -2.18 14.82
N LEU A 52 9.14 -3.05 13.81
CA LEU A 52 10.11 -4.15 13.69
C LEU A 52 11.56 -3.70 13.45
N GLY A 53 11.79 -2.41 13.19
CA GLY A 53 13.13 -1.87 12.89
C GLY A 53 14.18 -2.11 13.97
N ARG A 54 13.76 -2.27 15.23
CA ARG A 54 14.65 -2.53 16.38
C ARG A 54 14.60 -3.97 16.87
N MET A 55 13.78 -4.82 16.26
CA MET A 55 13.58 -6.19 16.71
C MET A 55 14.47 -7.17 15.95
N GLU A 56 14.71 -8.32 16.56
CA GLU A 56 15.40 -9.43 15.91
C GLU A 56 14.41 -10.38 15.27
N VAL A 57 14.77 -10.94 14.12
CA VAL A 57 13.92 -11.89 13.40
C VAL A 57 14.07 -13.27 14.02
N SER A 58 12.94 -13.83 14.42
CA SER A 58 12.79 -15.19 14.94
C SER A 58 13.30 -16.23 13.96
N THR A 59 13.92 -17.29 14.48
CA THR A 59 14.27 -18.47 13.69
C THR A 59 13.04 -19.17 13.12
N GLN A 60 11.86 -18.96 13.73
CA GLN A 60 10.58 -19.47 13.27
C GLN A 60 9.95 -18.65 12.13
N PHE A 61 10.59 -17.55 11.70
CA PHE A 61 10.05 -16.65 10.69
C PHE A 61 9.66 -17.40 9.40
N GLU A 62 10.59 -18.12 8.78
CA GLU A 62 10.31 -18.83 7.51
C GLU A 62 9.24 -19.92 7.69
N GLY A 63 9.23 -20.64 8.82
CA GLY A 63 8.19 -21.62 9.12
C GLY A 63 6.81 -20.98 9.33
N SER A 64 6.77 -19.80 9.94
CA SER A 64 5.53 -19.04 10.14
C SER A 64 5.01 -18.49 8.81
N VAL A 65 5.89 -17.99 7.94
CA VAL A 65 5.56 -17.57 6.56
C VAL A 65 5.04 -18.75 5.76
N ASP A 66 5.69 -19.91 5.83
CA ASP A 66 5.26 -21.12 5.11
C ASP A 66 3.88 -21.60 5.57
N ARG A 67 3.60 -21.55 6.89
CA ARG A 67 2.25 -21.83 7.42
C ARG A 67 1.21 -20.84 6.92
N ILE A 68 1.50 -19.54 6.93
CA ILE A 68 0.59 -18.51 6.40
C ILE A 68 0.30 -18.78 4.93
N LYS A 69 1.36 -19.01 4.15
CA LYS A 69 1.30 -19.26 2.70
C LYS A 69 0.51 -20.51 2.33
N ARG A 70 0.75 -21.64 2.99
CA ARG A 70 0.21 -22.95 2.56
C ARG A 70 -1.11 -23.33 3.20
N VAL A 71 -1.40 -22.79 4.39
CA VAL A 71 -2.54 -23.25 5.19
C VAL A 71 -3.55 -22.13 5.39
N LEU A 72 -3.10 -20.94 5.81
CA LEU A 72 -4.00 -19.90 6.26
C LEU A 72 -4.59 -19.10 5.09
N LEU A 73 -3.74 -18.60 4.19
CA LEU A 73 -4.16 -17.78 3.04
C LEU A 73 -5.13 -18.52 2.09
N PRO A 74 -4.84 -19.75 1.62
CA PRO A 74 -5.71 -20.46 0.67
C PRO A 74 -7.12 -20.75 1.17
N SER A 75 -7.30 -20.70 2.49
CA SER A 75 -8.59 -20.93 3.11
C SER A 75 -9.52 -19.71 3.07
N ILE A 76 -9.01 -18.51 2.76
CA ILE A 76 -9.77 -17.26 2.87
C ILE A 76 -10.76 -17.10 1.70
N PRO A 77 -10.36 -17.13 0.41
CA PRO A 77 -11.31 -16.93 -0.69
C PRO A 77 -12.41 -17.99 -0.72
N THR A 78 -12.07 -19.25 -0.48
CA THR A 78 -13.05 -20.35 -0.41
C THR A 78 -14.14 -20.07 0.62
N LYS A 79 -13.78 -19.55 1.80
CA LYS A 79 -14.74 -19.16 2.84
C LYS A 79 -15.53 -17.91 2.45
N LEU A 80 -14.93 -16.95 1.74
CA LEU A 80 -15.60 -15.75 1.25
C LEU A 80 -16.64 -16.08 0.16
N TYR A 81 -16.32 -16.93 -0.80
CA TYR A 81 -17.29 -17.40 -1.81
C TYR A 81 -18.45 -18.13 -1.15
N ARG A 82 -18.15 -19.09 -0.26
CA ARG A 82 -19.20 -19.81 0.46
C ARG A 82 -20.08 -18.89 1.31
N LEU A 83 -19.51 -17.83 1.89
CA LEU A 83 -20.27 -16.82 2.61
C LEU A 83 -21.18 -16.02 1.67
N SER A 84 -20.69 -15.66 0.48
CA SER A 84 -21.51 -15.03 -0.56
C SER A 84 -22.63 -15.94 -1.04
N ASP A 85 -22.36 -17.22 -1.26
CA ASP A 85 -23.36 -18.21 -1.67
C ASP A 85 -24.43 -18.35 -0.58
N LEU A 86 -24.06 -18.55 0.69
CA LEU A 86 -25.06 -18.67 1.77
C LEU A 86 -25.95 -17.44 1.95
N LEU A 87 -25.42 -16.25 1.73
CA LEU A 87 -26.15 -15.00 1.95
C LEU A 87 -26.87 -14.49 0.70
N PHE A 88 -26.35 -14.83 -0.48
CA PHE A 88 -26.69 -14.20 -1.76
C PHE A 88 -26.69 -15.16 -2.95
N ASP A 89 -26.73 -16.49 -2.73
CA ASP A 89 -26.75 -17.58 -3.76
C ASP A 89 -27.74 -17.31 -4.88
N SER A 90 -28.77 -16.55 -4.55
CA SER A 90 -29.52 -15.79 -5.51
C SER A 90 -29.61 -14.37 -4.96
N ILE A 91 -29.54 -13.35 -5.80
CA ILE A 91 -29.90 -11.97 -5.45
C ILE A 91 -31.44 -11.88 -5.09
N TYR A 92 -32.09 -13.02 -4.78
CA TYR A 92 -33.47 -13.40 -5.08
C TYR A 92 -34.24 -14.30 -4.11
N LEU A 93 -33.70 -14.78 -3.00
CA LEU A 93 -34.60 -15.43 -2.05
C LEU A 93 -35.35 -14.34 -1.28
N GLU A 94 -36.66 -14.27 -1.46
CA GLU A 94 -37.56 -13.38 -0.70
C GLU A 94 -37.41 -13.57 0.83
N LYS A 95 -36.75 -14.65 1.26
CA LYS A 95 -36.57 -15.10 2.63
C LYS A 95 -35.13 -15.52 2.89
N LEU A 96 -34.53 -14.96 3.93
CA LEU A 96 -33.31 -15.48 4.53
C LEU A 96 -33.70 -16.46 5.64
N GLU A 97 -33.25 -17.71 5.55
CA GLU A 97 -33.61 -18.73 6.53
C GLU A 97 -32.63 -18.76 7.72
N SER A 98 -33.17 -19.10 8.90
CA SER A 98 -32.37 -19.18 10.14
C SER A 98 -31.17 -20.14 10.03
N PRO A 99 -31.28 -21.36 9.44
CA PRO A 99 -30.13 -22.26 9.28
C PRO A 99 -29.00 -21.66 8.43
N GLN A 100 -29.34 -20.96 7.33
CA GLN A 100 -28.35 -20.30 6.46
C GLN A 100 -27.59 -19.20 7.22
N LEU A 101 -28.31 -18.42 8.02
CA LEU A 101 -27.70 -17.40 8.88
C LEU A 101 -26.76 -18.02 9.92
N GLN A 102 -27.14 -19.14 10.52
CA GLN A 102 -26.29 -19.84 11.50
C GLN A 102 -25.03 -20.42 10.85
N ASP A 103 -25.14 -20.99 9.66
CA ASP A 103 -23.97 -21.44 8.88
C ASP A 103 -23.08 -20.26 8.47
N ALA A 104 -23.65 -19.12 8.07
CA ALA A 104 -22.91 -17.90 7.78
C ALA A 104 -22.19 -17.35 9.02
N ILE A 105 -22.84 -17.33 10.19
CA ILE A 105 -22.22 -16.96 11.48
C ILE A 105 -21.00 -17.85 11.76
N LYS A 106 -21.14 -19.17 11.54
CA LYS A 106 -20.04 -20.12 11.74
C LYS A 106 -18.86 -19.80 10.81
N LEU A 107 -19.12 -19.55 9.52
CA LEU A 107 -18.06 -19.17 8.56
C LEU A 107 -17.36 -17.87 8.93
N VAL A 108 -18.10 -16.84 9.37
CA VAL A 108 -17.49 -15.57 9.82
C VAL A 108 -16.59 -15.80 11.04
N ASN A 109 -16.99 -16.66 11.98
CA ASN A 109 -16.14 -17.02 13.12
C ASN A 109 -14.89 -17.81 12.69
N GLU A 110 -15.00 -18.73 11.72
CA GLU A 110 -13.86 -19.45 11.16
C GLU A 110 -12.88 -18.52 10.43
N LEU A 111 -13.38 -17.53 9.69
CA LEU A 111 -12.58 -16.45 9.09
C LEU A 111 -11.87 -15.64 10.17
N GLY A 112 -12.57 -15.27 11.24
CA GLY A 112 -11.98 -14.59 12.40
C GLY A 112 -10.86 -15.39 13.05
N SER A 113 -11.06 -16.68 13.25
CA SER A 113 -10.00 -17.58 13.75
C SER A 113 -8.79 -17.63 12.80
N THR A 114 -9.02 -17.63 11.50
CA THR A 114 -7.95 -17.63 10.49
C THR A 114 -7.13 -16.33 10.58
N ILE A 115 -7.78 -15.18 10.70
CA ILE A 115 -7.14 -13.87 10.88
C ILE A 115 -6.33 -13.81 12.17
N GLU A 116 -6.86 -14.34 13.27
CA GLU A 116 -6.13 -14.42 14.54
C GLU A 116 -4.92 -15.34 14.45
N GLN A 117 -5.01 -16.47 13.76
CA GLN A 117 -3.86 -17.35 13.54
C GLN A 117 -2.76 -16.70 12.70
N ILE A 118 -3.14 -15.96 11.64
CA ILE A 118 -2.18 -15.17 10.85
C ILE A 118 -1.53 -14.11 11.76
N SER A 119 -2.33 -13.42 12.56
CA SER A 119 -1.85 -12.37 13.46
C SER A 119 -0.87 -12.91 14.50
N PHE A 120 -1.20 -14.05 15.11
CA PHE A 120 -0.31 -14.76 16.02
C PHE A 120 1.02 -15.12 15.34
N SER A 121 0.97 -15.63 14.10
CA SER A 121 2.18 -15.92 13.33
C SER A 121 3.02 -14.67 13.01
N ILE A 122 2.42 -13.50 12.84
CA ILE A 122 3.18 -12.25 12.70
C ILE A 122 3.89 -11.89 14.01
N HIS A 123 3.21 -12.01 15.15
CA HIS A 123 3.82 -11.73 16.45
C HIS A 123 5.01 -12.64 16.77
N THR A 124 5.05 -13.86 16.20
CA THR A 124 6.21 -14.76 16.34
C THR A 124 7.34 -14.46 15.36
N PHE A 125 7.17 -13.54 14.41
CA PHE A 125 8.22 -13.18 13.46
C PHE A 125 9.43 -12.55 14.13
N THR A 126 9.22 -11.87 15.25
CA THR A 126 10.29 -11.15 15.94
C THR A 126 10.21 -11.33 17.43
N TYR A 127 11.36 -11.25 18.10
CA TYR A 127 11.44 -11.16 19.56
C TYR A 127 12.11 -9.84 19.97
N GLY A 128 12.00 -9.52 21.26
CA GLY A 128 12.39 -8.23 21.82
C GLY A 128 13.82 -7.79 21.46
N PRO A 129 14.12 -6.48 21.55
CA PRO A 129 15.41 -5.94 21.18
C PRO A 129 16.51 -6.64 21.98
N ASN A 130 17.51 -7.20 21.31
CA ASN A 130 18.64 -7.83 21.99
C ASN A 130 19.76 -6.80 22.22
N PRO A 131 20.05 -6.41 23.47
CA PRO A 131 21.07 -5.41 23.78
C PRO A 131 22.52 -5.93 23.72
N PHE A 132 22.75 -7.22 23.49
CA PHE A 132 24.07 -7.85 23.66
C PHE A 132 24.88 -8.11 22.38
N PHE A 133 24.38 -7.76 21.18
CA PHE A 133 25.08 -8.15 19.96
C PHE A 133 26.11 -7.14 19.47
N SER A 134 27.37 -7.45 19.76
CA SER A 134 28.55 -6.94 19.07
C SER A 134 28.65 -7.52 17.66
N SER A 135 29.13 -6.68 16.73
CA SER A 135 29.03 -6.91 15.30
C SER A 135 30.19 -7.72 14.72
N HIS A 136 29.90 -8.93 14.23
CA HIS A 136 30.64 -9.49 13.10
C HIS A 136 29.99 -9.03 11.79
N ASP A 137 30.79 -8.43 10.90
CA ASP A 137 30.32 -7.77 9.67
C ASP A 137 29.68 -8.74 8.66
N SER A 138 30.08 -10.01 8.64
CA SER A 138 29.52 -11.03 7.74
C SER A 138 28.06 -11.38 8.05
N GLU A 139 27.69 -11.45 9.33
CA GLU A 139 26.32 -11.74 9.76
C GLU A 139 25.40 -10.52 9.75
N ARG A 140 25.97 -9.31 9.74
CA ARG A 140 25.21 -8.06 9.74
C ARG A 140 24.33 -7.94 8.48
N GLY A 141 24.88 -8.29 7.31
CA GLY A 141 24.14 -8.23 6.03
C GLY A 141 22.95 -9.20 5.98
N ILE A 142 23.15 -10.46 6.40
CA ILE A 142 22.10 -11.49 6.42
C ILE A 142 20.98 -11.10 7.40
N ARG A 143 21.34 -10.58 8.58
CA ARG A 143 20.34 -10.11 9.57
C ARG A 143 19.52 -8.94 9.05
N ARG A 144 20.17 -7.94 8.42
CA ARG A 144 19.47 -6.81 7.79
C ARG A 144 18.50 -7.28 6.71
N LEU A 145 18.91 -8.25 5.89
CA LEU A 145 18.06 -8.83 4.86
C LEU A 145 16.82 -9.52 5.44
N LYS A 146 17.03 -10.37 6.46
CA LYS A 146 15.92 -11.06 7.13
C LYS A 146 14.94 -10.06 7.73
N ARG A 147 15.44 -9.01 8.40
CA ARG A 147 14.61 -7.95 8.97
C ARG A 147 13.81 -7.22 7.90
N TYR A 148 14.46 -6.85 6.80
CA TYR A 148 13.80 -6.22 5.67
C TYR A 148 12.68 -7.12 5.11
N ARG A 149 12.98 -8.39 4.81
CA ARG A 149 11.98 -9.36 4.32
C ARG A 149 10.81 -9.51 5.31
N CYS A 150 11.10 -9.60 6.60
CA CYS A 150 10.09 -9.68 7.65
C CYS A 150 9.13 -8.47 7.67
N GLN A 151 9.67 -7.25 7.63
CA GLN A 151 8.89 -6.02 7.52
C GLN A 151 8.00 -5.99 6.27
N ARG A 152 8.55 -6.46 5.14
CA ARG A 152 7.80 -6.49 3.88
C ARG A 152 6.68 -7.53 3.89
N VAL A 153 6.90 -8.71 4.48
CA VAL A 153 5.85 -9.71 4.71
C VAL A 153 4.74 -9.13 5.58
N GLN A 154 5.08 -8.52 6.71
CA GLN A 154 4.09 -7.91 7.61
C GLN A 154 3.28 -6.83 6.88
N SER A 155 3.94 -5.96 6.12
CA SER A 155 3.26 -4.93 5.32
C SER A 155 2.25 -5.56 4.35
N LYS A 156 2.63 -6.63 3.65
CA LYS A 156 1.74 -7.29 2.69
C LYS A 156 0.55 -8.00 3.34
N ILE A 157 0.74 -8.60 4.52
CA ILE A 157 -0.38 -9.17 5.28
C ILE A 157 -1.28 -8.05 5.82
N THR A 158 -0.71 -6.90 6.19
CA THR A 158 -1.50 -5.74 6.60
C THR A 158 -2.36 -5.21 5.44
N ASP A 159 -1.81 -5.14 4.22
CA ASP A 159 -2.56 -4.78 3.01
C ASP A 159 -3.72 -5.75 2.76
N LEU A 160 -3.50 -7.06 2.92
CA LEU A 160 -4.56 -8.08 2.86
C LEU A 160 -5.65 -7.82 3.91
N PHE A 161 -5.27 -7.49 5.15
CA PHE A 161 -6.25 -7.20 6.20
C PHE A 161 -7.07 -5.94 5.87
N PHE A 162 -6.47 -4.93 5.24
CA PHE A 162 -7.20 -3.78 4.71
C PHE A 162 -8.23 -4.18 3.64
N GLY A 163 -7.83 -5.03 2.69
CA GLY A 163 -8.72 -5.57 1.66
C GLY A 163 -9.91 -6.32 2.25
N LEU A 164 -9.63 -7.25 3.17
CA LEU A 164 -10.66 -8.00 3.91
C LEU A 164 -11.59 -7.11 4.73
N HIS A 165 -11.05 -6.10 5.42
CA HIS A 165 -11.87 -5.13 6.16
C HIS A 165 -12.82 -4.40 5.21
N GLY A 166 -12.35 -3.96 4.04
CA GLY A 166 -13.17 -3.35 2.99
C GLY A 166 -14.27 -4.29 2.49
N LEU A 167 -13.94 -5.54 2.20
CA LEU A 167 -14.89 -6.57 1.80
C LEU A 167 -16.01 -6.79 2.82
N PHE A 168 -15.68 -6.90 4.11
CA PHE A 168 -16.71 -7.11 5.13
C PHE A 168 -17.64 -5.90 5.30
N LEU A 169 -17.20 -4.69 4.96
CA LEU A 169 -18.10 -3.53 4.90
C LEU A 169 -19.12 -3.66 3.76
N PHE A 170 -18.72 -4.19 2.59
CA PHE A 170 -19.67 -4.48 1.50
C PHE A 170 -20.72 -5.51 1.89
N TYR A 171 -20.34 -6.55 2.67
CA TYR A 171 -21.32 -7.50 3.21
C TYR A 171 -22.36 -6.80 4.09
N VAL A 172 -21.94 -5.85 4.95
CA VAL A 172 -22.88 -5.08 5.79
C VAL A 172 -23.83 -4.23 4.93
N ASP A 173 -23.32 -3.60 3.89
CA ASP A 173 -24.11 -2.72 3.01
C ASP A 173 -25.17 -3.48 2.21
N LEU A 174 -24.95 -4.77 1.93
CA LEU A 174 -25.91 -5.63 1.23
C LEU A 174 -27.03 -6.18 2.11
N LEU A 175 -26.85 -6.17 3.44
CA LEU A 175 -27.83 -6.76 4.35
C LEU A 175 -29.02 -5.81 4.59
N PRO A 176 -30.25 -6.34 4.71
CA PRO A 176 -31.48 -5.55 4.89
C PRO A 176 -31.65 -5.08 6.35
N ILE A 177 -30.65 -4.42 6.93
CA ILE A 177 -30.58 -4.12 8.38
C ILE A 177 -31.24 -2.77 8.70
N ARG A 178 -31.27 -1.83 7.74
CA ARG A 178 -31.72 -0.46 8.00
C ARG A 178 -33.21 -0.32 7.68
N LYS A 179 -34.02 -0.06 8.71
CA LYS A 179 -35.45 0.34 8.62
C LYS A 179 -35.74 1.54 7.69
N HIS A 180 -34.72 2.21 7.15
CA HIS A 180 -34.82 3.44 6.36
C HIS A 180 -34.09 3.38 5.01
N GLN A 181 -33.44 2.27 4.67
CA GLN A 181 -32.67 2.16 3.42
C GLN A 181 -33.26 1.05 2.55
N THR A 182 -34.28 1.43 1.78
CA THR A 182 -34.81 0.60 0.71
C THR A 182 -33.84 0.63 -0.46
N MET A 183 -33.07 -0.43 -0.63
CA MET A 183 -32.20 -0.62 -1.79
C MET A 183 -33.03 -1.23 -2.93
N THR A 184 -32.93 -0.69 -4.14
CA THR A 184 -33.59 -1.31 -5.30
C THR A 184 -32.90 -2.62 -5.69
N ARG A 185 -33.63 -3.55 -6.31
CA ARG A 185 -33.07 -4.80 -6.87
C ARG A 185 -31.89 -4.53 -7.81
N LYS A 186 -31.91 -3.41 -8.54
CA LYS A 186 -30.83 -2.98 -9.44
C LYS A 186 -29.57 -2.55 -8.67
N GLU A 187 -29.73 -1.79 -7.60
CA GLU A 187 -28.61 -1.38 -6.74
C GLU A 187 -28.02 -2.58 -6.00
N ALA A 188 -28.85 -3.49 -5.48
CA ALA A 188 -28.40 -4.72 -4.85
C ALA A 188 -27.55 -5.57 -5.79
N LYS A 189 -28.00 -5.75 -7.05
CA LYS A 189 -27.20 -6.42 -8.09
C LYS A 189 -25.87 -5.73 -8.36
N ARG A 190 -25.84 -4.39 -8.35
CA ARG A 190 -24.62 -3.62 -8.59
C ARG A 190 -23.62 -3.84 -7.45
N VAL A 191 -24.04 -3.62 -6.20
CA VAL A 191 -23.19 -3.78 -5.02
C VAL A 191 -22.74 -5.24 -4.87
N PHE A 192 -23.60 -6.21 -5.16
CA PHE A 192 -23.22 -7.63 -5.15
C PHE A 192 -22.17 -7.97 -6.22
N ARG A 193 -22.30 -7.40 -7.42
CA ARG A 193 -21.28 -7.55 -8.47
C ARG A 193 -19.96 -6.90 -8.05
N GLU A 194 -20.01 -5.74 -7.41
CA GLU A 194 -18.83 -5.09 -6.83
C GLU A 194 -18.19 -5.99 -5.76
N LEU A 195 -18.98 -6.58 -4.85
CA LEU A 195 -18.50 -7.55 -3.87
C LEU A 195 -17.82 -8.75 -4.54
N LEU A 196 -18.46 -9.40 -5.51
CA LEU A 196 -17.87 -10.54 -6.22
C LEU A 196 -16.59 -10.15 -6.94
N ASN A 197 -16.55 -8.99 -7.61
CA ASN A 197 -15.35 -8.48 -8.25
C ASN A 197 -14.23 -8.24 -7.22
N CYS A 198 -14.56 -7.75 -6.03
CA CYS A 198 -13.60 -7.59 -4.94
C CYS A 198 -13.12 -8.95 -4.42
N ILE A 199 -13.99 -9.95 -4.26
CA ILE A 199 -13.58 -11.32 -3.86
C ILE A 199 -12.65 -11.94 -4.90
N HIS A 200 -12.98 -11.85 -6.19
CA HIS A 200 -12.12 -12.31 -7.28
C HIS A 200 -10.78 -11.55 -7.30
N SER A 201 -10.80 -10.25 -6.99
CA SER A 201 -9.58 -9.45 -6.84
C SER A 201 -8.73 -9.94 -5.67
N GLU A 202 -9.33 -10.29 -4.53
CA GLU A 202 -8.61 -10.83 -3.37
C GLU A 202 -8.05 -12.23 -3.63
N GLU A 203 -8.76 -13.09 -4.36
CA GLU A 203 -8.24 -14.40 -4.80
C GLU A 203 -6.99 -14.23 -5.67
N ARG A 204 -7.02 -13.30 -6.62
CA ARG A 204 -5.85 -12.95 -7.41
C ARG A 204 -4.74 -12.35 -6.54
N CYS A 205 -5.08 -11.49 -5.58
CA CYS A 205 -4.11 -10.95 -4.63
C CYS A 205 -3.49 -12.03 -3.74
N GLU A 206 -4.22 -13.10 -3.42
CA GLU A 206 -3.71 -14.25 -2.69
C GLU A 206 -2.66 -15.00 -3.51
N ASP A 207 -2.96 -15.39 -4.74
CA ASP A 207 -2.01 -16.05 -5.64
C ASP A 207 -0.77 -15.19 -5.85
N GLU A 208 -0.97 -13.88 -6.05
CA GLU A 208 0.10 -12.92 -6.17
C GLU A 208 0.93 -12.82 -4.88
N LEU A 209 0.31 -12.88 -3.70
CA LEU A 209 0.98 -12.86 -2.38
C LEU A 209 1.74 -14.16 -2.09
N ILE A 210 1.17 -15.31 -2.43
CA ILE A 210 1.81 -16.63 -2.32
C ILE A 210 3.05 -16.66 -3.20
N GLN A 211 2.92 -16.22 -4.45
CA GLN A 211 4.05 -16.08 -5.36
C GLN A 211 5.05 -15.04 -4.86
N TRP A 212 4.56 -13.94 -4.27
CA TRP A 212 5.39 -12.86 -3.71
C TRP A 212 6.35 -13.40 -2.64
N PHE A 213 5.91 -14.32 -1.79
CA PHE A 213 6.78 -14.92 -0.76
C PHE A 213 7.99 -15.64 -1.35
N ASP A 214 7.88 -16.18 -2.56
CA ASP A 214 8.97 -16.89 -3.25
C ASP A 214 9.84 -15.97 -4.12
N ARG A 215 9.53 -14.67 -4.20
CA ARG A 215 10.29 -13.74 -5.05
C ARG A 215 11.67 -13.46 -4.50
N SER A 216 12.58 -13.15 -5.43
CA SER A 216 13.94 -12.74 -5.11
C SER A 216 13.96 -11.39 -4.39
N GLN A 217 15.04 -11.14 -3.65
CA GLN A 217 15.23 -9.89 -2.91
C GLN A 217 15.26 -8.66 -3.81
N LEU A 218 15.87 -8.80 -4.99
CA LEU A 218 15.85 -7.76 -6.02
C LEU A 218 14.42 -7.41 -6.43
N TRP A 219 13.58 -8.42 -6.65
CA TRP A 219 12.19 -8.21 -7.04
C TRP A 219 11.41 -7.51 -5.91
N ILE A 220 11.60 -7.93 -4.66
CA ILE A 220 10.96 -7.30 -3.49
C ILE A 220 11.38 -5.83 -3.35
N ALA A 221 12.66 -5.52 -3.57
CA ALA A 221 13.18 -4.17 -3.57
C ALA A 221 12.59 -3.30 -4.69
N GLN A 222 12.54 -3.84 -5.91
CA GLN A 222 11.95 -3.19 -7.07
C GLN A 222 10.48 -2.88 -6.86
N GLU A 223 9.73 -3.83 -6.31
CA GLU A 223 8.34 -3.60 -5.96
C GLU A 223 8.20 -2.50 -4.90
N HIS A 224 9.03 -2.52 -3.87
CA HIS A 224 8.99 -1.50 -2.83
C HIS A 224 9.28 -0.09 -3.38
N TRP A 225 10.24 0.07 -4.31
CA TRP A 225 10.45 1.35 -5.00
C TRP A 225 9.26 1.77 -5.87
N ARG A 226 8.56 0.82 -6.49
CA ARG A 226 7.34 1.11 -7.24
C ARG A 226 6.21 1.58 -6.31
N GLU A 227 6.03 0.94 -5.16
CA GLU A 227 5.08 1.40 -4.13
C GLU A 227 5.42 2.81 -3.61
N MET A 228 6.70 3.09 -3.35
CA MET A 228 7.16 4.43 -2.98
C MET A 228 6.87 5.45 -4.09
N ALA A 229 7.12 5.10 -5.35
CA ALA A 229 6.80 5.95 -6.50
C ALA A 229 5.30 6.23 -6.60
N ASN A 230 4.46 5.22 -6.34
CA ASN A 230 3.00 5.37 -6.29
C ASN A 230 2.57 6.28 -5.13
N GLY A 231 3.19 6.16 -3.96
CA GLY A 231 2.98 7.05 -2.82
C GLY A 231 3.29 8.51 -3.15
N VAL A 232 4.45 8.77 -3.75
CA VAL A 232 4.81 10.12 -4.23
C VAL A 232 3.85 10.59 -5.34
N GLY A 233 3.35 9.67 -6.18
CA GLY A 233 2.33 9.96 -7.18
C GLY A 233 1.02 10.46 -6.58
N ARG A 234 0.50 9.77 -5.53
CA ARG A 234 -0.71 10.22 -4.82
C ARG A 234 -0.51 11.59 -4.17
N LEU A 235 0.65 11.83 -3.56
CA LEU A 235 0.99 13.13 -2.99
C LEU A 235 1.02 14.22 -4.08
N LEU A 236 1.62 13.93 -5.24
CA LEU A 236 1.63 14.85 -6.38
C LEU A 236 0.20 15.21 -6.83
N ASP A 237 -0.68 14.23 -6.95
CA ASP A 237 -2.07 14.46 -7.35
C ASP A 237 -2.81 15.33 -6.32
N GLU A 238 -2.54 15.10 -5.03
CA GLU A 238 -3.07 15.92 -3.93
C GLU A 238 -2.56 17.36 -4.02
N VAL A 239 -1.25 17.59 -4.17
CA VAL A 239 -0.66 18.93 -4.27
C VAL A 239 -1.20 19.69 -5.48
N VAL A 240 -1.34 19.01 -6.63
CA VAL A 240 -1.91 19.61 -7.84
C VAL A 240 -3.37 20.00 -7.63
N LYS A 241 -4.18 19.11 -7.03
CA LYS A 241 -5.58 19.38 -6.72
C LYS A 241 -5.72 20.53 -5.71
N TYR A 242 -4.89 20.54 -4.67
CA TYR A 242 -4.92 21.60 -3.66
C TYR A 242 -4.53 22.96 -4.26
N SER A 243 -3.47 23.00 -5.07
CA SER A 243 -2.96 24.21 -5.71
C SER A 243 -3.86 24.77 -6.82
N SER A 244 -4.74 23.94 -7.40
CA SER A 244 -5.73 24.39 -8.40
C SER A 244 -6.98 24.99 -7.74
N LEU A 245 -7.36 24.47 -6.57
CA LEU A 245 -8.48 24.99 -5.77
C LEU A 245 -8.13 26.30 -5.05
N HIS A 246 -6.87 26.48 -4.67
CA HIS A 246 -6.42 27.65 -3.93
C HIS A 246 -5.39 28.44 -4.75
N LYS A 247 -5.78 29.65 -5.19
CA LYS A 247 -4.96 30.49 -6.08
C LYS A 247 -4.09 31.53 -5.34
N ASP A 248 -4.07 31.48 -4.02
CA ASP A 248 -3.33 32.42 -3.17
C ASP A 248 -1.83 32.45 -3.52
N ILE A 249 -1.24 33.66 -3.50
CA ILE A 249 0.18 33.87 -3.71
C ILE A 249 1.01 33.11 -2.67
N HIS A 250 0.49 32.95 -1.44
CA HIS A 250 1.14 32.16 -0.39
C HIS A 250 1.34 30.68 -0.76
N LEU A 251 0.68 30.19 -1.83
CA LEU A 251 0.80 28.79 -2.28
C LEU A 251 1.71 28.61 -3.49
N GLN A 252 2.39 29.66 -3.97
CA GLN A 252 3.40 29.51 -5.01
C GLN A 252 4.52 28.50 -4.63
N PRO A 253 4.97 28.37 -3.37
CA PRO A 253 5.97 27.36 -3.01
C PRO A 253 5.44 25.94 -3.23
N LEU A 254 4.14 25.67 -3.01
CA LEU A 254 3.54 24.38 -3.36
C LEU A 254 3.58 24.10 -4.87
N ARG A 255 3.43 25.13 -5.70
CA ARG A 255 3.55 24.98 -7.16
C ARG A 255 4.99 24.68 -7.57
N GLU A 256 5.97 25.32 -6.93
CA GLU A 256 7.39 25.02 -7.15
C GLU A 256 7.83 23.69 -6.52
N PHE A 257 7.02 23.10 -5.62
CA PHE A 257 7.23 21.75 -5.08
C PHE A 257 6.81 20.64 -6.05
N ILE A 258 5.90 20.92 -6.99
CA ILE A 258 5.42 19.93 -7.99
C ILE A 258 6.57 19.30 -8.80
N PRO A 259 7.54 20.06 -9.36
CA PRO A 259 8.68 19.47 -10.04
C PRO A 259 9.52 18.53 -9.16
N ILE A 260 9.65 18.83 -7.86
CA ILE A 260 10.40 18.00 -6.90
C ILE A 260 9.69 16.65 -6.73
N LEU A 261 8.36 16.65 -6.58
CA LEU A 261 7.56 15.42 -6.51
C LEU A 261 7.64 14.61 -7.81
N LYS A 262 7.54 15.27 -8.96
CA LYS A 262 7.67 14.62 -10.28
C LYS A 262 9.03 13.94 -10.44
N LEU A 263 10.13 14.64 -10.11
CA LEU A 263 11.48 14.10 -10.22
C LEU A 263 11.73 12.99 -9.21
N SER A 264 11.22 13.12 -7.98
CA SER A 264 11.27 12.07 -6.96
C SER A 264 10.57 10.78 -7.43
N ARG A 265 9.36 10.91 -7.97
CA ARG A 265 8.62 9.79 -8.58
C ARG A 265 9.37 9.19 -9.75
N LEU A 266 9.98 10.02 -10.60
CA LEU A 266 10.74 9.59 -11.77
C LEU A 266 11.99 8.77 -11.36
N PHE A 267 12.71 9.20 -10.34
CA PHE A 267 13.85 8.47 -9.79
C PHE A 267 13.45 7.09 -9.26
N LEU A 268 12.42 7.04 -8.40
CA LEU A 268 11.93 5.78 -7.83
C LEU A 268 11.41 4.82 -8.92
N ASN A 269 10.75 5.36 -9.95
CA ASN A 269 10.34 4.58 -11.12
C ASN A 269 11.51 4.08 -11.97
N LYS A 270 12.62 4.84 -12.02
CA LYS A 270 13.81 4.43 -12.77
C LYS A 270 14.44 3.20 -12.14
N ILE A 271 14.58 3.19 -10.82
CA ILE A 271 15.21 2.09 -10.07
C ILE A 271 14.27 0.89 -9.85
N SER A 272 12.95 1.07 -9.93
CA SER A 272 11.96 0.00 -9.77
C SER A 272 11.76 -0.85 -11.04
N LYS A 273 12.09 -0.32 -12.23
CA LYS A 273 11.80 -0.99 -13.50
C LYS A 273 13.03 -1.72 -14.07
N LYS A 274 12.77 -2.79 -14.82
CA LYS A 274 13.57 -3.12 -16.01
C LYS A 274 13.19 -2.08 -17.09
N THR A 275 13.89 -0.96 -17.14
CA THR A 275 13.61 0.07 -18.17
C THR A 275 14.07 -0.44 -19.53
N SER A 276 13.12 -0.76 -20.43
CA SER A 276 13.27 -0.95 -21.90
C SER A 276 14.53 -1.69 -22.37
N GLU A 277 14.39 -2.94 -22.82
CA GLU A 277 15.43 -3.85 -23.38
C GLU A 277 16.71 -4.10 -22.53
N GLN A 278 17.15 -3.14 -21.72
CA GLN A 278 18.34 -3.16 -20.90
C GLN A 278 17.97 -3.27 -19.41
N SER A 279 18.62 -4.19 -18.71
CA SER A 279 18.42 -4.34 -17.27
C SER A 279 18.99 -3.14 -16.53
N HIS A 280 18.21 -2.55 -15.61
CA HIS A 280 18.67 -1.45 -14.77
C HIS A 280 19.89 -1.91 -13.92
N PRO A 281 20.91 -1.06 -13.69
CA PRO A 281 22.15 -1.44 -13.01
C PRO A 281 21.96 -2.10 -11.64
N VAL A 282 20.87 -1.75 -10.95
CA VAL A 282 20.48 -2.34 -9.67
C VAL A 282 20.29 -3.86 -9.74
N SER A 283 19.97 -4.43 -10.91
CA SER A 283 19.88 -5.89 -11.06
C SER A 283 21.22 -6.61 -10.89
N THR A 284 22.31 -5.87 -10.89
CA THR A 284 23.68 -6.38 -10.81
C THR A 284 24.37 -6.02 -9.49
N MET A 285 23.65 -5.34 -8.59
CA MET A 285 24.10 -5.03 -7.24
C MET A 285 24.07 -6.28 -6.37
N ASP A 286 25.02 -6.38 -5.44
CA ASP A 286 24.94 -7.38 -4.39
C ASP A 286 23.84 -7.01 -3.35
N THR A 287 23.49 -7.98 -2.52
CA THR A 287 22.46 -7.84 -1.48
C THR A 287 22.74 -6.68 -0.52
N HIS A 288 24.00 -6.40 -0.19
CA HIS A 288 24.36 -5.35 0.75
C HIS A 288 24.19 -3.96 0.13
N GLN A 289 24.65 -3.79 -1.11
CA GLN A 289 24.42 -2.58 -1.90
C GLN A 289 22.92 -2.32 -2.08
N LEU A 290 22.14 -3.36 -2.38
CA LEU A 290 20.70 -3.28 -2.55
C LEU A 290 20.00 -2.79 -1.27
N LEU A 291 20.32 -3.40 -0.13
CA LEU A 291 19.76 -3.01 1.17
C LEU A 291 20.14 -1.58 1.57
N ASN A 292 21.39 -1.19 1.37
CA ASN A 292 21.82 0.20 1.63
C ASN A 292 21.03 1.19 0.77
N LEU A 293 20.80 0.88 -0.51
CA LEU A 293 20.01 1.73 -1.38
C LEU A 293 18.55 1.83 -0.93
N ILE A 294 17.94 0.72 -0.49
CA ILE A 294 16.58 0.71 0.06
C ILE A 294 16.49 1.57 1.32
N GLU A 295 17.39 1.37 2.29
CA GLU A 295 17.38 2.14 3.55
C GLU A 295 17.55 3.64 3.32
N LEU A 296 18.34 4.04 2.31
CA LEU A 296 18.51 5.46 1.96
C LEU A 296 17.32 6.04 1.19
N THR A 297 16.56 5.21 0.48
CA THR A 297 15.38 5.66 -0.30
C THR A 297 14.09 5.62 0.50
N LEU A 298 14.01 4.75 1.52
CA LEU A 298 12.84 4.55 2.38
C LEU A 298 12.26 5.84 2.97
N PRO A 299 13.06 6.80 3.50
CA PRO A 299 12.51 8.00 4.12
C PRO A 299 11.95 9.02 3.12
N ILE A 300 12.23 8.86 1.82
CA ILE A 300 11.94 9.90 0.81
C ILE A 300 10.44 10.22 0.74
N PRO A 301 9.51 9.26 0.57
CA PRO A 301 8.09 9.59 0.47
C PRO A 301 7.55 10.24 1.75
N THR A 302 7.97 9.76 2.92
CA THR A 302 7.55 10.31 4.21
C THR A 302 8.03 11.75 4.37
N LYS A 303 9.32 12.02 4.12
CA LYS A 303 9.86 13.38 4.19
C LYS A 303 9.16 14.33 3.23
N LEU A 304 8.91 13.91 1.99
CA LEU A 304 8.16 14.74 1.02
C LEU A 304 6.73 15.04 1.49
N SER A 305 6.09 14.07 2.16
CA SER A 305 4.74 14.24 2.71
C SER A 305 4.74 15.19 3.93
N GLU A 306 5.75 15.07 4.80
CA GLU A 306 5.98 15.98 5.93
C GLU A 306 6.18 17.43 5.42
N PHE A 307 7.05 17.64 4.43
CA PHE A 307 7.24 18.95 3.79
C PHE A 307 5.95 19.56 3.27
N TYR A 308 5.14 18.76 2.55
CA TYR A 308 3.85 19.24 2.06
C TYR A 308 2.88 19.57 3.20
N ALA A 309 2.82 18.73 4.23
CA ALA A 309 1.96 18.94 5.38
C ALA A 309 2.31 20.24 6.11
N GLU A 310 3.59 20.52 6.31
CA GLU A 310 4.09 21.76 6.94
C GLU A 310 3.67 23.01 6.16
N ILE A 311 3.86 23.01 4.84
CA ILE A 311 3.47 24.16 4.00
C ILE A 311 1.95 24.33 3.96
N ARG A 312 1.20 23.23 3.93
CA ARG A 312 -0.28 23.26 3.88
C ARG A 312 -0.90 23.76 5.18
N THR A 313 -0.34 23.41 6.33
CA THR A 313 -0.86 23.84 7.65
C THR A 313 -0.39 25.24 8.03
N ALA A 314 0.69 25.71 7.44
CA ALA A 314 1.18 27.07 7.58
C ALA A 314 0.27 28.08 6.84
N TYR A 315 -0.87 28.44 7.44
CA TYR A 315 -1.71 29.58 7.03
C TYR A 315 -1.11 30.96 7.40
N GLY A 316 0.20 31.00 7.62
CA GLY A 316 1.04 32.13 8.00
C GLY A 316 2.49 31.64 8.05
N PRO A 317 3.51 32.52 8.03
CA PRO A 317 4.90 32.08 7.98
C PRO A 317 5.15 31.16 9.17
N PRO A 318 5.42 29.86 8.95
CA PRO A 318 5.83 29.02 10.04
C PRO A 318 7.13 29.65 10.51
N HIS A 319 7.18 30.09 11.77
CA HIS A 319 8.36 30.73 12.33
C HIS A 319 9.61 29.82 12.25
N HIS A 320 9.48 28.56 11.81
CA HIS A 320 10.54 27.58 11.79
C HIS A 320 10.44 26.51 10.67
N ILE A 321 10.14 26.82 9.39
CA ILE A 321 10.84 26.02 8.36
C ILE A 321 12.23 26.63 8.29
N GLY A 322 13.12 26.09 9.12
CA GLY A 322 14.52 26.47 9.11
C GLY A 322 15.12 26.22 7.73
N LEU A 323 16.18 26.97 7.44
CA LEU A 323 17.05 26.68 6.30
C LEU A 323 17.54 25.21 6.33
N THR A 324 17.58 24.60 7.52
CA THR A 324 17.92 23.20 7.79
C THR A 324 16.99 22.21 7.08
N GLU A 325 15.66 22.38 7.14
CA GLU A 325 14.73 21.51 6.43
C GLU A 325 14.90 21.66 4.90
N LEU A 326 15.10 22.87 4.39
CA LEU A 326 15.35 23.09 2.96
C LEU A 326 16.66 22.43 2.48
N VAL A 327 17.70 22.41 3.31
CA VAL A 327 18.95 21.67 3.07
C VAL A 327 18.71 20.16 3.09
N HIS A 328 17.80 19.67 3.94
CA HIS A 328 17.42 18.25 3.93
C HIS A 328 16.74 17.84 2.62
N LEU A 329 15.91 18.71 2.02
CA LEU A 329 15.27 18.43 0.73
C LEU A 329 16.29 18.29 -0.41
N ALA A 330 17.29 19.18 -0.46
CA ALA A 330 18.37 19.16 -1.46
C ALA A 330 19.24 17.90 -1.38
N THR A 331 19.40 17.35 -0.17
CA THR A 331 20.30 16.22 0.10
C THR A 331 19.61 14.85 0.10
N LEU A 332 18.26 14.80 -0.02
CA LEU A 332 17.46 13.56 -0.01
C LEU A 332 18.01 12.46 -0.91
N PHE A 333 18.44 12.82 -2.13
CA PHE A 333 18.87 11.87 -3.14
C PHE A 333 20.39 11.74 -3.27
N HIS A 334 21.17 12.51 -2.51
CA HIS A 334 22.64 12.53 -2.64
C HIS A 334 23.26 11.16 -2.36
N ASN A 335 22.90 10.55 -1.22
CA ASN A 335 23.43 9.25 -0.83
C ASN A 335 22.93 8.10 -1.74
N PRO A 336 21.62 8.00 -2.08
CA PRO A 336 21.15 7.05 -3.10
C PRO A 336 21.90 7.16 -4.42
N LEU A 337 22.08 8.38 -4.95
CA LEU A 337 22.80 8.63 -6.20
C LEU A 337 24.26 8.18 -6.10
N LYS A 338 24.94 8.50 -4.99
CA LYS A 338 26.33 8.10 -4.76
C LYS A 338 26.52 6.58 -4.81
N ILE A 339 25.58 5.79 -4.25
CA ILE A 339 25.65 4.33 -4.34
C ILE A 339 25.51 3.87 -5.79
N LEU A 340 24.54 4.42 -6.52
CA LEU A 340 24.27 4.06 -7.92
C LEU A 340 25.44 4.41 -8.85
N THR A 341 26.00 5.61 -8.72
CA THR A 341 27.12 6.07 -9.54
C THR A 341 28.41 5.33 -9.21
N ASN A 342 28.70 5.07 -7.93
CA ASN A 342 29.87 4.27 -7.55
C ASN A 342 29.80 2.84 -8.12
N HIS A 343 28.63 2.20 -8.06
CA HIS A 343 28.43 0.87 -8.64
C HIS A 343 28.64 0.86 -10.16
N LEU A 344 28.11 1.87 -10.85
CA LEU A 344 28.27 2.05 -12.30
C LEU A 344 29.73 2.28 -12.68
N ASN A 345 30.45 3.13 -11.95
CA ASN A 345 31.86 3.44 -12.20
C ASN A 345 32.76 2.20 -11.99
N TYR A 346 32.51 1.44 -10.92
CA TYR A 346 33.25 0.20 -10.65
C TYR A 346 33.08 -0.83 -11.77
N ARG A 347 31.86 -1.00 -12.30
CA ARG A 347 31.62 -1.92 -13.42
C ARG A 347 32.08 -1.38 -14.77
N GLY A 348 32.03 -0.07 -15.00
CA GLY A 348 32.49 0.57 -16.24
C GLY A 348 34.00 0.43 -16.45
N ALA A 349 34.78 0.27 -15.37
CA ALA A 349 36.21 -0.02 -15.42
C ALA A 349 36.54 -1.47 -15.81
N ASN A 350 35.55 -2.37 -15.91
CA ASN A 350 35.75 -3.75 -16.34
C ASN A 350 35.64 -3.84 -17.89
N PRO A 351 36.69 -4.27 -18.60
CA PRO A 351 36.73 -4.32 -20.06
C PRO A 351 35.69 -5.25 -20.70
N ASN A 352 35.08 -6.15 -19.93
CA ASN A 352 34.05 -7.09 -20.40
C ASN A 352 32.60 -6.58 -20.22
N SER A 353 32.39 -5.32 -19.82
CA SER A 353 31.05 -4.77 -19.57
C SER A 353 30.44 -4.08 -20.79
N LEU A 354 29.10 -4.06 -20.88
CA LEU A 354 28.32 -3.28 -21.85
C LEU A 354 28.54 -1.77 -21.61
N HIS A 355 29.69 -1.26 -22.04
CA HIS A 355 30.21 0.08 -21.75
C HIS A 355 29.21 1.19 -22.11
N ASN A 356 28.46 1.00 -23.21
CA ASN A 356 27.48 1.98 -23.70
C ASN A 356 26.22 2.10 -22.79
N ALA A 357 25.75 1.00 -22.20
CA ALA A 357 24.58 1.01 -21.33
C ALA A 357 24.87 1.74 -20.00
N HIS A 358 26.06 1.49 -19.40
CA HIS A 358 26.46 2.18 -18.17
C HIS A 358 26.62 3.69 -18.36
N ALA A 359 27.26 4.11 -19.47
CA ALA A 359 27.39 5.53 -19.81
C ALA A 359 26.01 6.22 -19.92
N THR A 360 25.02 5.54 -20.53
CA THR A 360 23.65 6.03 -20.63
C THR A 360 22.99 6.24 -19.25
N PHE A 361 23.17 5.31 -18.31
CA PHE A 361 22.65 5.48 -16.95
C PHE A 361 23.37 6.59 -16.18
N ILE A 362 24.70 6.69 -16.29
CA ILE A 362 25.48 7.77 -15.65
C ILE A 362 24.98 9.14 -16.14
N HIS A 363 24.83 9.31 -17.45
CA HIS A 363 24.30 10.54 -18.03
C HIS A 363 22.89 10.84 -17.53
N TRP A 364 22.00 9.84 -17.51
CA TRP A 364 20.64 10.01 -17.03
C TRP A 364 20.61 10.49 -15.56
N TYR A 365 21.44 9.92 -14.69
CA TYR A 365 21.53 10.34 -13.29
C TYR A 365 22.08 11.76 -13.13
N ALA A 366 23.06 12.15 -13.94
CA ALA A 366 23.61 13.51 -13.94
C ALA A 366 22.56 14.55 -14.39
N ASP A 367 21.81 14.25 -15.45
CA ASP A 367 20.72 15.11 -15.92
C ASP A 367 19.61 15.21 -14.89
N TRP A 368 19.20 14.08 -14.32
CA TRP A 368 18.19 14.05 -13.27
C TRP A 368 18.61 14.90 -12.06
N GLN A 369 19.86 14.76 -11.60
CA GLN A 369 20.39 15.52 -10.47
C GLN A 369 20.44 17.04 -10.75
N SER A 370 20.77 17.41 -11.98
CA SER A 370 20.79 18.82 -12.41
C SER A 370 19.37 19.42 -12.38
N HIS A 371 18.39 18.70 -12.93
CA HIS A 371 16.98 19.12 -12.87
C HIS A 371 16.43 19.15 -11.44
N PHE A 372 16.80 18.18 -10.60
CA PHE A 372 16.37 18.13 -9.21
C PHE A 372 16.93 19.31 -8.41
N SER A 373 18.22 19.60 -8.57
CA SER A 373 18.88 20.76 -7.95
C SER A 373 18.23 22.09 -8.39
N LEU A 374 17.89 22.21 -9.67
CA LEU A 374 17.19 23.40 -10.19
C LEU A 374 15.79 23.54 -9.59
N ALA A 375 15.03 22.45 -9.49
CA ALA A 375 13.70 22.44 -8.88
C ALA A 375 13.75 22.85 -7.40
N VAL A 376 14.68 22.26 -6.62
CA VAL A 376 14.89 22.62 -5.21
C VAL A 376 15.30 24.08 -5.07
N ARG A 377 16.16 24.60 -5.95
CA ARG A 377 16.56 26.02 -5.93
C ARG A 377 15.38 26.95 -6.19
N ARG A 378 14.54 26.66 -7.18
CA ARG A 378 13.34 27.46 -7.49
C ARG A 378 12.34 27.45 -6.34
N PHE A 379 12.10 26.27 -5.79
CA PHE A 379 11.29 26.10 -4.59
C PHE A 379 11.83 26.92 -3.42
N HIS A 380 13.14 26.87 -3.16
CA HIS A 380 13.78 27.62 -2.09
C HIS A 380 13.63 29.14 -2.26
N ILE A 381 13.84 29.66 -3.47
CA ILE A 381 13.67 31.09 -3.79
C ILE A 381 12.21 31.50 -3.54
N SER A 382 11.25 30.77 -4.10
CA SER A 382 9.83 31.07 -3.92
C SER A 382 9.40 30.99 -2.46
N TYR A 383 9.88 29.99 -1.71
CA TYR A 383 9.61 29.84 -0.30
C TYR A 383 10.12 31.04 0.50
N LYS A 384 11.37 31.45 0.24
CA LYS A 384 11.99 32.62 0.87
C LYS A 384 11.21 33.90 0.56
N ASP A 385 10.92 34.17 -0.71
CA ASP A 385 10.26 35.41 -1.13
C ASP A 385 8.88 35.59 -0.48
N ILE A 386 8.15 34.49 -0.25
CA ILE A 386 6.78 34.52 0.27
C ILE A 386 6.72 34.51 1.79
N TYR A 387 7.61 33.76 2.45
CA TYR A 387 7.54 33.54 3.89
C TYR A 387 8.63 34.30 4.68
N SER A 388 9.64 34.87 4.03
CA SER A 388 10.67 35.69 4.71
C SER A 388 10.34 37.19 4.76
N GLY A 389 9.30 37.64 4.04
CA GLY A 389 8.88 39.04 3.97
C GLY A 389 7.86 39.48 5.06
N VAL A 390 7.47 38.59 5.97
CA VAL A 390 6.48 38.87 7.04
C VAL A 390 7.17 39.13 8.40
N LEU A 391 8.49 39.39 8.37
CA LEU A 391 9.26 39.91 9.50
C LEU A 391 9.49 41.42 9.28
N VAL A 392 8.46 42.23 9.54
CA VAL A 392 8.61 43.65 9.87
C VAL A 392 7.96 43.89 11.22
#